data_AF-A0AA39WH61-F1
#
_entry.id   AF-A0AA39WH61-F1
#
_cell.length_a   1.000
_cell.length_b   1.000
_cell.length_c   1.000
_cell.angle_alpha   90.00
_cell.angle_beta   90.00
_cell.angle_gamma   90.00
#
_symmetry.space_group_name_H-M   'P 1'
#
loop_
_entity.id
_entity.type
_entity.pdbx_description
1 polymer ?
#
loop_
_entity_poly.entity_id
_entity_poly.type
_entity_poly.pdbx_seq_one_letter_code
_entity_poly.pdbx_strand_id
1 'polypeptide(L)'
;MQLPTILLTTLGIATTAATLATTTSNPSPPATRLPLPLAPAPVPIPIPTAPKPHLKPWNLTSMRSFSPSGRPGSSPFVTLNLTIVDLNDADRLPRSALKNATLEAECDTQWSWENFDYDKDPYNRVHNCSKVDVGWWTFELFKTNASVPNPARNFLVQFEHHVKRDEVYVGVGNLSVETNVRGACGGSGVCTWYLWEGAMPVYINQARV
;
A
#
# COMPACT_ATOMS: atom_id res chain seq x y z
N MET A 1 23.72 37.14 -30.31
CA MET A 1 22.98 35.90 -30.03
C MET A 1 21.76 36.28 -29.20
N GLN A 2 20.57 36.08 -29.76
CA GLN A 2 19.28 36.51 -29.19
C GLN A 2 18.85 35.58 -28.05
N LEU A 3 18.42 36.18 -26.94
CA LEU A 3 17.69 35.52 -25.85
C LEU A 3 16.23 35.29 -26.26
N PRO A 4 15.61 34.15 -25.90
CA PRO A 4 14.19 33.96 -26.13
C PRO A 4 13.35 34.52 -24.97
N THR A 5 12.32 35.25 -25.37
CA THR A 5 11.24 35.84 -24.59
C THR A 5 10.36 34.78 -23.93
N ILE A 6 10.09 34.93 -22.63
CA ILE A 6 9.17 34.11 -21.85
C ILE A 6 7.75 34.66 -22.02
N LEU A 7 6.83 33.84 -22.52
CA LEU A 7 5.39 34.14 -22.56
C LEU A 7 4.70 33.50 -21.34
N LEU A 8 4.17 34.35 -20.46
CA LEU A 8 3.28 33.99 -19.37
C LEU A 8 1.87 33.69 -19.94
N THR A 9 1.35 32.49 -19.69
CA THR A 9 -0.04 32.14 -20.00
C THR A 9 -0.86 32.04 -18.72
N THR A 10 -2.03 32.66 -18.77
CA THR A 10 -2.95 33.03 -17.70
C THR A 10 -3.73 31.86 -17.08
N LEU A 11 -4.02 32.00 -15.77
CA LEU A 11 -4.94 31.18 -14.99
C LEU A 11 -6.36 31.17 -15.59
N GLY A 12 -6.95 29.98 -15.70
CA GLY A 12 -8.38 29.77 -15.90
C GLY A 12 -9.03 29.28 -14.61
N ILE A 13 -9.95 30.07 -14.06
CA ILE A 13 -10.80 29.75 -12.90
C ILE A 13 -12.00 28.95 -13.42
N ALA A 14 -12.19 27.72 -12.95
CA ALA A 14 -13.35 26.90 -13.28
C ALA A 14 -14.46 27.10 -12.24
N THR A 15 -15.58 27.64 -12.70
CA THR A 15 -16.81 27.93 -11.95
C THR A 15 -17.60 26.66 -11.68
N THR A 16 -18.02 26.47 -10.43
CA THR A 16 -18.91 25.37 -10.00
C THR A 16 -20.36 25.72 -10.33
N ALA A 17 -21.04 24.88 -11.12
CA ALA A 17 -22.48 24.99 -11.36
C ALA A 17 -23.24 24.01 -10.46
N ALA A 18 -24.16 24.54 -9.65
CA ALA A 18 -25.06 23.78 -8.80
C ALA A 18 -26.27 23.27 -9.62
N THR A 19 -26.50 21.96 -9.61
CA THR A 19 -27.64 21.33 -10.28
C THR A 19 -28.85 21.30 -9.33
N LEU A 20 -29.92 22.01 -9.69
CA LEU A 20 -31.22 21.98 -9.02
C LEU A 20 -31.94 20.66 -9.30
N ALA A 21 -32.46 20.02 -8.25
CA ALA A 21 -33.26 18.80 -8.35
C ALA A 21 -34.73 19.13 -8.64
N THR A 22 -35.25 18.61 -9.75
CA THR A 22 -36.65 18.77 -10.17
C THR A 22 -37.52 17.71 -9.50
N THR A 23 -38.48 18.13 -8.68
CA THR A 23 -39.47 17.25 -8.04
C THR A 23 -40.61 16.94 -9.00
N THR A 24 -40.74 15.69 -9.45
CA THR A 24 -41.87 15.19 -10.24
C THR A 24 -42.92 14.56 -9.34
N SER A 25 -44.13 15.10 -9.36
CA SER A 25 -45.31 14.57 -8.66
C SER A 25 -45.88 13.35 -9.39
N ASN A 26 -45.92 12.21 -8.71
CA ASN A 26 -46.46 10.95 -9.22
C ASN A 26 -48.00 10.88 -9.04
N PRO A 27 -48.76 10.41 -10.05
CA PRO A 27 -50.20 10.17 -9.91
C PRO A 27 -50.51 8.87 -9.15
N SER A 28 -51.60 8.90 -8.39
CA SER A 28 -52.08 7.83 -7.52
C SER A 28 -52.49 6.56 -8.29
N PRO A 29 -52.13 5.35 -7.79
CA PRO A 29 -52.54 4.09 -8.39
C PRO A 29 -53.96 3.67 -7.96
N PRO A 30 -54.66 2.86 -8.77
CA PRO A 30 -56.00 2.34 -8.46
C PRO A 30 -55.98 1.21 -7.42
N ALA A 31 -57.02 1.22 -6.58
CA ALA A 31 -57.24 0.26 -5.49
C ALA A 31 -57.34 -1.18 -6.00
N THR A 32 -56.32 -1.98 -5.69
CA THR A 32 -56.27 -3.42 -6.02
C THR A 32 -56.55 -4.24 -4.77
N ARG A 33 -57.39 -5.26 -4.95
CA ARG A 33 -58.00 -6.11 -3.91
C ARG A 33 -56.97 -6.73 -2.97
N LEU A 34 -57.28 -6.69 -1.67
CA LEU A 34 -56.47 -7.26 -0.59
C LEU A 34 -56.43 -8.80 -0.69
N PRO A 35 -55.25 -9.41 -0.89
CA PRO A 35 -55.08 -10.86 -0.77
C PRO A 35 -55.20 -11.29 0.70
N LEU A 36 -55.73 -12.50 0.91
CA LEU A 36 -55.84 -13.14 2.22
C LEU A 36 -54.48 -13.19 2.95
N PRO A 37 -54.44 -13.05 4.29
CA PRO A 37 -53.21 -13.07 5.07
C PRO A 37 -52.53 -14.44 4.93
N LEU A 38 -51.45 -14.48 4.17
CA LEU A 38 -50.48 -15.58 4.17
C LEU A 38 -49.86 -15.65 5.58
N ALA A 39 -49.85 -16.85 6.16
CA ALA A 39 -49.14 -17.10 7.41
C ALA A 39 -47.69 -16.59 7.30
N PRO A 40 -47.14 -15.91 8.33
CA PRO A 40 -45.78 -15.39 8.28
C PRO A 40 -44.82 -16.55 8.06
N ALA A 41 -44.04 -16.47 6.98
CA ALA A 41 -42.96 -17.43 6.74
C ALA A 41 -42.01 -17.42 7.95
N PRO A 42 -41.52 -18.59 8.40
CA PRO A 42 -40.55 -18.65 9.49
C PRO A 42 -39.34 -17.78 9.12
N VAL A 43 -39.08 -16.77 9.96
CA VAL A 43 -37.93 -15.87 9.79
C VAL A 43 -36.67 -16.72 9.94
N PRO A 44 -35.76 -16.76 8.95
CA PRO A 44 -34.51 -17.48 9.09
C PRO A 44 -33.75 -16.92 10.29
N ILE A 45 -33.47 -17.77 11.27
CA ILE A 45 -32.61 -17.39 12.38
C ILE A 45 -31.21 -17.17 11.79
N PRO A 46 -30.59 -15.99 11.96
CA PRO A 46 -29.23 -15.77 11.49
C PRO A 46 -28.32 -16.79 12.17
N ILE A 47 -27.77 -17.70 11.37
CA ILE A 47 -26.81 -18.70 11.85
C ILE A 47 -25.61 -17.91 12.39
N PRO A 48 -25.18 -18.14 13.64
CA PRO A 48 -23.99 -17.51 14.19
C PRO A 48 -22.82 -17.76 13.24
N THR A 49 -22.35 -16.71 12.59
CA THR A 49 -21.18 -16.81 11.73
C THR A 49 -20.00 -17.07 12.63
N ALA A 50 -19.28 -18.18 12.43
CA ALA A 50 -18.11 -18.50 13.23
C ALA A 50 -17.17 -17.27 13.26
N PRO A 51 -16.62 -16.90 14.44
CA PRO A 51 -15.70 -15.77 14.54
C PRO A 51 -14.56 -15.94 13.52
N LYS A 52 -14.36 -14.94 12.67
CA LYS A 52 -13.22 -14.96 11.75
C LYS A 52 -11.94 -14.99 12.60
N PRO A 53 -11.00 -15.92 12.35
CA PRO A 53 -9.76 -15.95 13.11
C PRO A 53 -9.07 -14.59 12.99
N HIS A 54 -8.74 -14.00 14.14
CA HIS A 54 -8.04 -12.72 14.18
C HIS A 54 -6.59 -12.96 13.72
N LEU A 55 -6.29 -12.55 12.48
CA LEU A 55 -4.93 -12.56 11.95
C LEU A 55 -4.09 -11.55 12.73
N LYS A 56 -2.89 -11.96 13.16
CA LYS A 56 -1.91 -11.03 13.74
C LYS A 56 -1.44 -10.07 12.63
N PRO A 57 -1.22 -8.78 12.91
CA PRO A 57 -0.62 -7.88 11.92
C PRO A 57 0.79 -8.36 11.55
N TRP A 58 1.22 -8.07 10.33
CA TRP A 58 2.60 -8.26 9.93
C TRP A 58 3.51 -7.21 10.55
N ASN A 59 4.76 -7.58 10.77
CA ASN A 59 5.78 -6.69 11.31
C ASN A 59 6.73 -6.27 10.20
N LEU A 60 6.67 -5.00 9.78
CA LEU A 60 7.75 -4.41 9.00
C LEU A 60 8.86 -3.97 9.96
N THR A 61 9.94 -4.75 9.98
CA THR A 61 11.04 -4.61 10.94
C THR A 61 12.19 -3.75 10.43
N SER A 62 12.28 -3.54 9.11
CA SER A 62 13.29 -2.68 8.51
C SER A 62 12.76 -1.99 7.27
N MET A 63 13.17 -0.74 7.09
CA MET A 63 13.20 -0.05 5.80
C MET A 63 14.50 0.71 5.72
N ARG A 64 15.15 0.67 4.56
CA ARG A 64 16.29 1.50 4.24
C ARG A 64 16.22 1.91 2.78
N SER A 65 16.26 3.21 2.51
CA SER A 65 16.47 3.76 1.18
C SER A 65 17.78 4.52 1.08
N PHE A 66 18.48 4.37 -0.03
CA PHE A 66 19.74 5.06 -0.31
C PHE A 66 19.69 5.71 -1.70
N SER A 67 20.01 7.00 -1.74
CA SER A 67 20.17 7.76 -2.98
C SER A 67 21.62 8.23 -3.12
N PRO A 68 22.27 8.00 -4.26
CA PRO A 68 23.63 8.46 -4.53
C PRO A 68 23.71 9.97 -4.74
N SER A 69 24.93 10.48 -4.88
CA SER A 69 25.22 11.93 -4.90
C SER A 69 24.77 12.68 -6.16
N GLY A 70 24.52 11.97 -7.26
CA GLY A 70 24.26 12.55 -8.58
C GLY A 70 25.49 13.18 -9.26
N ARG A 71 26.68 13.14 -8.65
CA ARG A 71 27.92 13.63 -9.26
C ARG A 71 28.39 12.70 -10.39
N PRO A 72 29.08 13.21 -11.42
CA PRO A 72 29.67 12.38 -12.47
C PRO A 72 30.46 11.20 -11.90
N GLY A 73 30.19 9.99 -12.40
CA GLY A 73 30.78 8.74 -11.92
C GLY A 73 30.07 8.07 -10.73
N SER A 74 29.01 8.69 -10.18
CA SER A 74 28.14 8.03 -9.20
C SER A 74 27.18 7.04 -9.89
N SER A 75 26.71 6.04 -9.14
CA SER A 75 25.60 5.19 -9.59
C SER A 75 24.36 6.05 -9.88
N PRO A 76 23.58 5.76 -10.94
CA PRO A 76 22.31 6.42 -11.21
C PRO A 76 21.16 5.80 -10.41
N PHE A 77 21.40 4.76 -9.61
CA PHE A 77 20.34 3.97 -8.97
C PHE A 77 20.08 4.38 -7.52
N VAL A 78 18.81 4.61 -7.21
CA VAL A 78 18.28 4.67 -5.85
C VAL A 78 17.86 3.27 -5.46
N THR A 79 18.12 2.86 -4.22
CA THR A 79 17.70 1.56 -3.69
C THR A 79 16.70 1.74 -2.55
N LEU A 80 15.81 0.76 -2.41
CA LEU A 80 14.91 0.59 -1.27
C LEU A 80 14.95 -0.87 -0.85
N ASN A 81 15.24 -1.11 0.42
CA ASN A 81 15.24 -2.42 1.06
C ASN A 81 14.21 -2.40 2.19
N LEU A 82 13.39 -3.43 2.27
CA LEU A 82 12.37 -3.64 3.29
C LEU A 82 12.53 -5.05 3.88
N THR A 83 12.24 -5.21 5.17
CA THR A 83 12.18 -6.52 5.81
C THR A 83 10.85 -6.66 6.52
N ILE A 84 10.08 -7.71 6.16
CA ILE A 84 8.74 -7.98 6.68
C ILE A 84 8.66 -9.40 7.26
N VAL A 85 7.88 -9.55 8.33
CA VAL A 85 7.69 -10.82 9.05
C VAL A 85 6.21 -11.08 9.27
N ASP A 86 5.73 -12.28 8.92
CA ASP A 86 4.39 -12.76 9.30
C ASP A 86 4.46 -13.71 10.51
N LEU A 87 3.99 -13.22 11.67
CA LEU A 87 3.92 -14.00 12.90
C LEU A 87 2.85 -15.11 12.88
N ASN A 88 2.01 -15.15 11.85
CA ASN A 88 1.05 -16.25 11.64
C ASN A 88 1.71 -17.45 10.96
N ASP A 89 2.88 -17.30 10.30
CA ASP A 89 3.60 -18.42 9.67
C ASP A 89 4.16 -19.42 10.67
N ALA A 90 4.57 -18.93 11.84
CA ALA A 90 4.98 -19.78 12.95
C ALA A 90 3.89 -20.78 13.34
N ASP A 91 2.62 -20.36 13.28
CA ASP A 91 1.46 -21.20 13.62
C ASP A 91 1.11 -22.20 12.49
N ARG A 92 1.64 -21.99 11.28
CA ARG A 92 1.42 -22.86 10.10
C ARG A 92 2.46 -23.98 9.98
N LEU A 93 3.58 -23.89 10.69
CA LEU A 93 4.68 -24.85 10.62
C LEU A 93 4.64 -25.87 11.77
N PRO A 94 5.07 -27.12 11.52
CA PRO A 94 5.34 -28.07 12.61
C PRO A 94 6.42 -27.54 13.57
N ARG A 95 6.30 -27.82 14.87
CA ARG A 95 7.30 -27.41 15.89
C ARG A 95 8.73 -27.79 15.58
N SER A 96 8.93 -28.92 14.89
CA SER A 96 10.26 -29.38 14.46
C SER A 96 10.87 -28.52 13.36
N ALA A 97 10.05 -27.91 12.49
CA ALA A 97 10.49 -27.06 11.39
C ALA A 97 10.80 -25.62 11.83
N LEU A 98 10.07 -25.12 12.84
CA LEU A 98 10.18 -23.76 13.37
C LEU A 98 11.61 -23.32 13.73
N LYS A 99 12.45 -24.23 14.24
CA LYS A 99 13.82 -23.90 14.66
C LYS A 99 14.71 -23.42 13.51
N ASN A 100 14.43 -23.89 12.29
CA ASN A 100 15.22 -23.60 11.10
C ASN A 100 14.43 -22.80 10.07
N ALA A 101 13.24 -22.30 10.45
CA ALA A 101 12.34 -21.63 9.53
C ALA A 101 12.77 -20.18 9.29
N THR A 102 12.78 -19.78 8.03
CA THR A 102 12.92 -18.39 7.56
C THR A 102 11.53 -17.80 7.46
N LEU A 103 11.17 -16.96 8.43
CA LEU A 103 9.88 -16.26 8.50
C LEU A 103 9.97 -14.81 8.03
N GLU A 104 11.19 -14.32 7.79
CA GLU A 104 11.46 -12.95 7.37
C GLU A 104 11.66 -12.91 5.86
N ALA A 105 10.90 -12.06 5.18
CA ALA A 105 11.08 -11.77 3.77
C ALA A 105 11.85 -10.45 3.60
N GLU A 106 12.90 -10.51 2.80
CA GLU A 106 13.69 -9.35 2.37
C GLU A 106 13.18 -8.91 1.00
N CYS A 107 12.75 -7.66 0.88
CA CYS A 107 12.17 -7.11 -0.32
C CYS A 107 13.00 -5.92 -0.79
N ASP A 108 13.57 -5.99 -1.98
CA ASP A 108 14.37 -4.92 -2.54
C ASP A 108 13.83 -4.44 -3.90
N THR A 109 14.05 -3.16 -4.18
CA THR A 109 13.85 -2.59 -5.50
C THR A 109 14.84 -1.47 -5.74
N GLN A 110 15.13 -1.23 -7.01
CA GLN A 110 16.01 -0.16 -7.45
C GLN A 110 15.41 0.54 -8.67
N TRP A 111 15.64 1.84 -8.76
CA TRP A 111 15.21 2.64 -9.91
C TRP A 111 16.24 3.70 -10.24
N SER A 112 16.31 4.10 -11.51
CA SER A 112 17.21 5.17 -11.94
C SER A 112 16.62 6.53 -11.60
N TRP A 113 17.41 7.44 -11.01
CA TRP A 113 17.00 8.83 -10.82
C TRP A 113 17.12 9.65 -12.12
N GLU A 114 17.93 9.21 -13.09
CA GLU A 114 18.13 9.90 -14.37
C GLU A 114 16.93 9.72 -15.31
N ASN A 115 16.33 8.52 -15.29
CA ASN A 115 15.17 8.16 -16.11
C ASN A 115 13.89 8.05 -15.27
N PHE A 116 13.81 8.83 -14.20
CA PHE A 116 12.72 8.73 -13.24
C PHE A 116 11.39 9.21 -13.85
N ASP A 117 10.59 8.26 -14.32
CA ASP A 117 9.19 8.51 -14.65
C ASP A 117 8.40 8.56 -13.34
N TYR A 118 8.12 9.77 -12.85
CA TYR A 118 7.38 10.01 -11.61
C TYR A 118 6.04 9.25 -11.55
N ASP A 119 5.45 8.89 -12.70
CA ASP A 119 4.18 8.16 -12.76
C ASP A 119 4.33 6.64 -12.82
N LYS A 120 5.51 6.13 -13.20
CA LYS A 120 5.72 4.69 -13.45
C LYS A 120 6.83 4.02 -12.64
N ASP A 121 7.80 4.78 -12.14
CA ASP A 121 8.95 4.22 -11.43
C ASP A 121 9.07 4.84 -10.03
N PRO A 122 9.35 4.04 -8.98
CA PRO A 122 9.13 2.60 -8.86
C PRO A 122 7.65 2.24 -8.60
N TYR A 123 6.72 3.19 -8.79
CA TYR A 123 5.32 3.03 -8.43
C TYR A 123 4.57 2.09 -9.36
N ASN A 124 3.52 1.45 -8.84
CA ASN A 124 2.61 0.60 -9.61
C ASN A 124 3.32 -0.58 -10.31
N ARG A 125 4.32 -1.15 -9.64
CA ARG A 125 5.08 -2.32 -10.09
C ARG A 125 5.19 -3.35 -8.98
N VAL A 126 4.89 -4.59 -9.33
CA VAL A 126 5.04 -5.73 -8.43
C VAL A 126 6.50 -6.18 -8.43
N HIS A 127 7.08 -6.24 -7.24
CA HIS A 127 8.43 -6.70 -6.98
C HIS A 127 8.37 -7.99 -6.16
N ASN A 128 9.29 -8.92 -6.44
CA ASN A 128 9.42 -10.15 -5.67
C ASN A 128 10.31 -9.90 -4.45
N CYS A 129 9.98 -10.54 -3.34
CA CYS A 129 10.87 -10.61 -2.18
C CYS A 129 11.67 -11.92 -2.17
N SER A 130 12.55 -12.07 -1.18
CA SER A 130 13.25 -13.32 -0.89
C SER A 130 12.25 -14.45 -0.55
N LYS A 131 12.72 -15.69 -0.71
CA LYS A 131 11.93 -16.88 -0.38
C LYS A 131 11.88 -17.08 1.13
N VAL A 132 10.71 -17.47 1.62
CA VAL A 132 10.44 -17.89 3.01
C VAL A 132 9.98 -19.35 3.00
N ASP A 133 9.95 -20.00 4.17
CA ASP A 133 9.50 -21.40 4.24
C ASP A 133 7.99 -21.56 4.02
N VAL A 134 7.21 -20.50 4.28
CA VAL A 134 5.76 -20.49 4.11
C VAL A 134 5.38 -19.56 2.97
N GLY A 135 5.43 -20.07 1.75
CA GLY A 135 4.97 -19.36 0.56
C GLY A 135 5.99 -18.38 -0.03
N TRP A 136 5.49 -17.33 -0.68
CA TRP A 136 6.33 -16.25 -1.22
C TRP A 136 5.66 -14.89 -1.05
N TRP A 137 6.49 -13.85 -1.08
CA TRP A 137 6.06 -12.47 -0.90
C TRP A 137 6.30 -11.66 -2.17
N THR A 138 5.37 -10.75 -2.42
CA THR A 138 5.55 -9.65 -3.36
C THR A 138 5.22 -8.33 -2.67
N PHE A 139 5.72 -7.24 -3.23
CA PHE A 139 5.34 -5.90 -2.77
C PHE A 139 5.18 -4.93 -3.94
N GLU A 140 4.40 -3.89 -3.71
CA GLU A 140 4.15 -2.82 -4.66
C GLU A 140 4.13 -1.47 -3.94
N LEU A 141 4.73 -0.47 -4.58
CA LEU A 141 4.79 0.89 -4.06
C LEU A 141 3.70 1.75 -4.69
N PHE A 142 3.01 2.54 -3.87
CA PHE A 142 2.02 3.51 -4.31
C PHE A 142 2.35 4.92 -3.81
N LYS A 143 1.88 5.91 -4.56
CA LYS A 143 1.97 7.31 -4.18
C LYS A 143 1.08 7.57 -2.96
N THR A 144 1.56 8.43 -2.06
CA THR A 144 0.72 9.02 -1.01
C THR A 144 0.06 10.29 -1.52
N ASN A 145 -0.93 10.80 -0.79
CA ASN A 145 -1.51 12.12 -1.04
C ASN A 145 -0.64 13.27 -0.50
N ALA A 146 0.64 13.02 -0.19
CA ALA A 146 1.56 14.06 0.25
C ALA A 146 1.79 15.07 -0.88
N SER A 147 2.10 16.32 -0.52
CA SER A 147 2.40 17.39 -1.48
C SER A 147 3.56 17.05 -2.41
N VAL A 148 4.51 16.24 -1.93
CA VAL A 148 5.63 15.71 -2.71
C VAL A 148 5.77 14.21 -2.43
N PRO A 149 5.09 13.33 -3.20
CA PRO A 149 5.29 11.89 -3.09
C PRO A 149 6.73 11.55 -3.42
N ASN A 150 7.33 10.65 -2.64
CA ASN A 150 8.72 10.26 -2.84
C ASN A 150 8.93 8.80 -2.44
N PRO A 151 9.36 7.93 -3.36
CA PRO A 151 9.44 6.48 -3.12
C PRO A 151 10.52 6.08 -2.13
N ALA A 152 11.39 7.01 -1.71
CA ALA A 152 12.41 6.78 -0.69
C ALA A 152 11.96 7.17 0.72
N ARG A 153 10.90 7.98 0.88
CA ARG A 153 10.56 8.58 2.19
C ARG A 153 9.09 8.85 2.48
N ASN A 154 8.22 8.90 1.47
CA ASN A 154 6.78 9.18 1.58
C ASN A 154 6.00 8.35 0.54
N PHE A 155 5.64 7.12 0.90
CA PHE A 155 4.97 6.17 0.03
C PHE A 155 4.08 5.20 0.82
N LEU A 156 3.09 4.64 0.13
CA LEU A 156 2.38 3.46 0.62
C LEU A 156 3.07 2.22 0.05
N VAL A 157 3.11 1.15 0.83
CA VAL A 157 3.58 -0.16 0.37
C VAL A 157 2.47 -1.18 0.60
N GLN A 158 2.10 -1.90 -0.45
CA GLN A 158 1.24 -3.08 -0.34
C GLN A 158 2.13 -4.31 -0.39
N PHE A 159 1.95 -5.21 0.56
CA PHE A 159 2.53 -6.54 0.51
C PHE A 159 1.46 -7.55 0.17
N GLU A 160 1.81 -8.55 -0.63
CA GLU A 160 1.03 -9.76 -0.80
C GLU A 160 1.84 -10.96 -0.33
N HIS A 161 1.20 -11.82 0.47
CA HIS A 161 1.76 -13.05 0.95
C HIS A 161 0.97 -14.24 0.41
N HIS A 162 1.63 -15.01 -0.44
CA HIS A 162 1.06 -16.16 -1.13
C HIS A 162 1.45 -17.43 -0.38
N VAL A 163 0.66 -17.81 0.64
CA VAL A 163 0.92 -19.02 1.46
C VAL A 163 0.75 -20.28 0.63
N LYS A 164 -0.30 -20.31 -0.20
CA LYS A 164 -0.63 -21.36 -1.18
C LYS A 164 -1.33 -20.70 -2.39
N ARG A 165 -1.54 -21.46 -3.47
CA ARG A 165 -2.20 -20.97 -4.69
C ARG A 165 -3.56 -20.28 -4.42
N ASP A 166 -4.33 -20.78 -3.46
CA ASP A 166 -5.69 -20.26 -3.14
C ASP A 166 -5.73 -19.54 -1.77
N GLU A 167 -4.57 -19.18 -1.23
CA GLU A 167 -4.43 -18.54 0.07
C GLU A 167 -3.46 -17.35 -0.03
N VAL A 168 -4.03 -16.19 -0.37
CA VAL A 168 -3.32 -14.92 -0.52
C VAL A 168 -3.81 -13.95 0.55
N TYR A 169 -2.85 -13.30 1.21
CA TYR A 169 -3.11 -12.24 2.17
C TYR A 169 -2.51 -10.93 1.64
N VAL A 170 -3.22 -9.83 1.87
CA VAL A 170 -2.82 -8.49 1.43
C VAL A 170 -2.84 -7.55 2.62
N GLY A 171 -1.84 -6.68 2.70
CA GLY A 171 -1.73 -5.66 3.75
C GLY A 171 -1.03 -4.42 3.22
N VAL A 172 -1.47 -3.25 3.69
CA VAL A 172 -0.95 -1.96 3.24
C VAL A 172 -0.34 -1.20 4.42
N GLY A 173 0.92 -0.78 4.27
CA GLY A 173 1.64 0.07 5.20
C GLY A 173 1.82 1.48 4.64
N ASN A 174 1.80 2.49 5.52
CA ASN A 174 2.13 3.87 5.18
C ASN A 174 3.49 4.25 5.77
N LEU A 175 4.46 4.59 4.91
CA LEU A 175 5.80 5.00 5.29
C LEU A 175 6.01 6.48 4.97
N SER A 176 6.22 7.28 6.01
CA SER A 176 6.39 8.73 5.86
C SER A 176 7.39 9.31 6.86
N VAL A 177 8.02 10.42 6.48
CA VAL A 177 8.94 11.17 7.36
C VAL A 177 8.25 11.79 8.58
N GLU A 178 6.92 11.91 8.52
CA GLU A 178 6.10 12.47 9.61
C GLU A 178 5.79 11.44 10.69
N THR A 179 5.86 10.14 10.35
CA THR A 179 5.40 9.06 11.23
C THR A 179 6.53 8.13 11.64
N ASN A 180 7.09 7.37 10.70
CA ASN A 180 7.92 6.19 10.96
C ASN A 180 9.25 6.19 10.20
N VAL A 181 9.48 7.15 9.31
CA VAL A 181 10.73 7.28 8.55
C VAL A 181 11.58 8.42 9.08
N ARG A 182 12.89 8.22 9.16
CA ARG A 182 13.88 9.28 9.39
C ARG A 182 15.02 9.15 8.41
N GLY A 183 15.77 10.24 8.23
CA GLY A 183 16.90 10.25 7.32
C GLY A 183 17.52 11.62 7.17
N ALA A 184 18.57 11.67 6.37
CA ALA A 184 19.28 12.89 6.08
C ALA A 184 19.91 12.82 4.68
N CYS A 185 20.19 13.99 4.12
CA CYS A 185 21.00 14.16 2.93
C CYS A 185 22.30 14.87 3.31
N GLY A 186 23.43 14.34 2.88
CA GLY A 186 24.73 15.02 3.00
C GLY A 186 24.89 16.12 1.96
N GLY A 187 25.85 17.03 2.18
CA GLY A 187 26.16 18.11 1.22
C GLY A 187 26.66 17.61 -0.15
N SER A 188 26.98 16.32 -0.27
CA SER A 188 27.29 15.68 -1.54
C SER A 188 26.05 15.38 -2.39
N GLY A 189 24.84 15.40 -1.82
CA GLY A 189 23.59 14.95 -2.47
C GLY A 189 23.21 13.50 -2.12
N VAL A 190 24.07 12.77 -1.42
CA VAL A 190 23.76 11.41 -0.94
C VAL A 190 22.69 11.50 0.14
N CYS A 191 21.60 10.77 -0.02
CA CYS A 191 20.54 10.67 0.99
C CYS A 191 20.41 9.25 1.51
N THR A 192 20.05 9.11 2.78
CA THR A 192 19.69 7.82 3.37
C THR A 192 18.48 8.01 4.27
N TRP A 193 17.48 7.14 4.07
CA TRP A 193 16.24 7.09 4.85
C TRP A 193 16.08 5.70 5.45
N TYR A 194 15.48 5.60 6.62
CA TYR A 194 15.28 4.34 7.34
C TYR A 194 14.12 4.41 8.33
N LEU A 195 13.59 3.26 8.79
CA LEU A 195 12.68 3.24 9.94
C LEU A 195 13.42 3.65 11.20
N TRP A 196 12.90 4.62 11.95
CA TRP A 196 13.52 5.01 13.21
C TRP A 196 13.18 4.02 14.33
N GLU A 197 14.06 3.92 15.33
CA GLU A 197 14.05 2.82 16.33
C GLU A 197 12.72 2.63 17.06
N GLY A 198 12.07 3.70 17.51
CA GLY A 198 10.79 3.59 18.23
C GLY A 198 9.56 3.48 17.33
N ALA A 199 9.72 3.44 16.01
CA ALA A 199 8.64 3.06 15.08
C ALA A 199 8.73 1.59 14.65
N MET A 200 9.74 0.84 15.08
CA MET A 200 9.90 -0.57 14.73
C MET A 200 9.26 -1.49 15.79
N PRO A 201 8.47 -2.50 15.38
CA PRO A 201 8.00 -2.74 14.01
C PRO A 201 6.85 -1.81 13.61
N VAL A 202 6.73 -1.53 12.31
CA VAL A 202 5.49 -0.95 11.77
C VAL A 202 4.49 -2.08 11.55
N TYR A 203 3.36 -2.03 12.25
CA TYR A 203 2.31 -3.03 12.15
C TYR A 203 1.46 -2.84 10.89
N ILE A 204 1.35 -3.88 10.07
CA ILE A 204 0.54 -3.88 8.85
C ILE A 204 -0.64 -4.83 9.04
N ASN A 205 -1.85 -4.28 9.03
CA ASN A 205 -3.06 -5.09 9.07
C ASN A 205 -3.24 -5.82 7.75
N GLN A 206 -3.57 -7.10 7.84
CA GLN A 206 -3.75 -7.97 6.68
C GLN A 206 -5.19 -8.45 6.54
N ALA A 207 -5.57 -8.77 5.31
CA ALA A 207 -6.83 -9.43 4.98
C ALA A 207 -6.57 -10.51 3.93
N ARG A 208 -7.30 -11.62 4.03
CA ARG A 208 -7.32 -12.64 2.97
C ARG A 208 -8.12 -12.12 1.78
N VAL A 209 -7.61 -12.30 0.57
CA VAL A 209 -8.27 -11.97 -0.70
C VAL A 209 -8.68 -13.21 -1.48
#